data_AF-K4JQA8-F1
#
_entry.id   AF-K4JQA8-F1
#
_cell.length_a   1.000
_cell.length_b   1.000
_cell.length_c   1.000
_cell.angle_alpha   90.00
_cell.angle_beta   90.00
_cell.angle_gamma   90.00
#
_symmetry.space_group_name_H-M   'P 1'
#
loop_
_entity.id
_entity.type
_entity.pdbx_description
1 polymer ?
#
loop_
_entity_poly.entity_id
_entity_poly.type
_entity_poly.pdbx_seq_one_letter_code
_entity_poly.pdbx_strand_id
1 'polypeptide(L)'
;DTTTVLMVSLGVTLLIFILKLLRERINYIRIIDRIPGPPGYPIVGDTLETTKPSKKEIFAFFHKRTMTYYPFFRTWRGPYAEVHLMKPEHVEIVAGV
;
A
#
# COMPACT_ATOMS: atom_id res chain seq x y z
N ASP A 1 29.99 7.58 -32.48
CA ASP A 1 28.76 7.11 -33.13
C ASP A 1 27.51 7.62 -32.44
N THR A 2 26.62 8.25 -33.21
CA THR A 2 25.37 8.86 -32.72
C THR A 2 24.45 7.85 -32.02
N THR A 3 24.46 6.59 -32.46
CA THR A 3 23.68 5.47 -31.89
C THR A 3 24.07 5.17 -30.44
N THR A 4 25.36 5.12 -30.14
CA THR A 4 25.86 4.89 -28.77
C THR A 4 25.44 6.00 -27.82
N VAL A 5 25.53 7.26 -28.27
CA VAL A 5 25.08 8.42 -27.48
C VAL A 5 23.59 8.34 -27.18
N LEU A 6 22.76 7.99 -28.18
CA LEU A 6 21.32 7.80 -27.99
C LEU A 6 21.00 6.68 -26.99
N MET A 7 21.64 5.51 -27.12
CA MET A 7 21.43 4.39 -26.19
C MET A 7 21.79 4.76 -24.74
N VAL A 8 22.92 5.43 -24.53
CA VAL A 8 23.34 5.88 -23.20
C VAL A 8 22.35 6.91 -22.64
N SER A 9 21.94 7.89 -23.45
CA SER A 9 20.97 8.91 -23.00
C SER A 9 19.63 8.30 -22.60
N LEU A 10 19.15 7.31 -23.36
CA LEU A 10 17.92 6.57 -23.05
C LEU A 10 18.07 5.76 -21.76
N GLY A 11 19.19 5.05 -21.61
CA GLY A 11 19.48 4.27 -20.40
C GLY A 11 19.54 5.15 -19.15
N VAL A 12 20.20 6.30 -19.21
CA VAL A 12 20.27 7.27 -18.10
C VAL A 12 18.89 7.83 -17.78
N THR A 13 18.12 8.20 -18.80
CA THR A 13 16.76 8.73 -18.61
C THR A 13 15.84 7.70 -17.95
N LEU A 14 15.89 6.44 -18.41
CA LEU A 14 15.14 5.35 -17.83
C LEU A 14 15.57 5.07 -16.38
N LEU A 15 16.86 5.09 -16.09
CA LEU A 15 17.39 4.93 -14.74
C LEU A 15 16.88 6.02 -13.80
N ILE A 16 16.96 7.29 -14.20
CA ILE A 16 16.44 8.43 -13.42
C ILE A 16 14.94 8.26 -13.16
N PHE A 17 14.19 7.85 -14.18
CA PHE A 17 12.75 7.60 -14.06
C PHE A 17 12.43 6.49 -13.05
N ILE A 18 13.14 5.35 -13.11
CA ILE A 18 12.99 4.24 -12.16
C ILE A 18 13.35 4.69 -10.74
N LEU A 19 14.46 5.41 -10.56
CA LEU A 19 14.87 5.92 -9.24
C LEU A 19 13.84 6.86 -8.64
N LYS A 20 13.20 7.71 -9.47
CA LYS A 20 12.11 8.58 -9.03
C LYS A 20 10.92 7.75 -8.54
N LEU A 21 10.48 6.76 -9.32
CA LEU A 21 9.39 5.87 -8.93
C LEU A 21 9.69 5.09 -7.64
N LEU A 22 10.92 4.59 -7.48
CA LEU A 22 11.35 3.90 -6.26
C LEU A 22 11.34 4.84 -5.05
N ARG A 23 11.80 6.08 -5.21
CA ARG A 23 11.80 7.07 -4.13
C ARG A 23 10.38 7.42 -3.69
N GLU A 24 9.49 7.69 -4.64
CA GLU A 24 8.07 7.94 -4.35
C GLU A 24 7.43 6.73 -3.67
N ARG A 25 7.73 5.51 -4.14
CA ARG A 25 7.26 4.26 -3.55
C ARG A 25 7.71 4.07 -2.11
N ILE A 26 8.99 4.29 -1.81
CA ILE A 26 9.55 4.15 -0.47
C ILE A 26 8.93 5.18 0.48
N ASN A 27 8.75 6.42 0.02
CA ASN A 27 8.12 7.47 0.83
C ASN A 27 6.66 7.13 1.13
N TYR A 28 5.91 6.66 0.13
CA TYR A 28 4.53 6.20 0.30
C TYR A 28 4.43 5.07 1.33
N ILE A 29 5.24 4.01 1.20
CA ILE A 29 5.27 2.89 2.16
C ILE A 29 5.62 3.39 3.57
N ARG A 30 6.62 4.26 3.69
CA ARG A 30 7.05 4.82 4.99
C ARG A 30 5.94 5.61 5.70
N ILE A 31 5.10 6.32 4.97
CA ILE A 31 3.97 7.07 5.54
C ILE A 31 2.89 6.07 6.01
N ILE A 32 2.54 5.11 5.15
CA ILE A 32 1.52 4.10 5.44
C ILE A 32 1.93 3.18 6.59
N ASP A 33 3.20 2.80 6.70
CA ASP A 33 3.71 1.92 7.75
C ASP A 33 3.55 2.49 9.18
N ARG A 34 3.22 3.78 9.32
CA ARG A 34 2.85 4.40 10.61
C ARG A 34 1.48 3.95 11.11
N ILE A 35 0.63 3.42 10.22
CA ILE A 35 -0.69 2.90 10.55
C ILE A 35 -0.53 1.44 10.98
N PRO A 36 -1.10 1.03 12.13
CA PRO A 36 -1.04 -0.35 12.58
C PRO A 36 -1.71 -1.28 11.56
N GLY A 37 -1.23 -2.51 11.45
CA GLY A 37 -1.78 -3.50 10.54
C GLY A 37 -0.82 -4.66 10.29
N PRO A 38 -1.27 -5.67 9.54
CA PRO A 38 -0.42 -6.77 9.09
C PRO A 38 0.81 -6.27 8.29
N PRO A 39 1.91 -7.02 8.32
CA PRO A 39 3.15 -6.63 7.63
C PRO A 39 2.91 -6.51 6.12
N GLY A 40 3.32 -5.38 5.56
CA GLY A 40 3.20 -5.09 4.13
C GLY A 40 4.45 -5.43 3.36
N TYR A 41 4.46 -6.51 2.57
CA TYR A 41 5.50 -6.71 1.57
C TYR A 41 5.43 -5.64 0.47
N PRO A 42 6.56 -5.08 -0.03
CA PRO A 42 6.56 -3.90 -0.90
C PRO A 42 5.75 -3.99 -2.20
N ILE A 43 5.45 -5.20 -2.69
CA ILE A 43 4.74 -5.45 -3.95
C ILE A 43 3.38 -6.10 -3.70
N VAL A 44 3.33 -7.13 -2.87
CA VAL A 44 2.13 -7.94 -2.62
C VAL A 44 1.42 -7.61 -1.32
N GLY A 45 2.09 -6.91 -0.39
CA GLY A 45 1.52 -6.57 0.90
C GLY A 45 1.07 -7.81 1.69
N ASP A 46 -0.04 -7.70 2.41
CA ASP A 46 -0.76 -8.81 3.02
C ASP A 46 -1.90 -9.36 2.13
N THR A 47 -1.91 -8.98 0.84
CA THR A 47 -3.00 -9.34 -0.10
C THR A 47 -3.25 -10.85 -0.12
N LEU A 48 -2.18 -11.65 -0.11
CA LEU A 48 -2.26 -13.11 -0.11
C LEU A 48 -2.99 -13.67 1.12
N GLU A 49 -2.93 -12.98 2.26
CA GLU A 49 -3.72 -13.36 3.44
C GLU A 49 -5.17 -12.94 3.30
N THR A 50 -5.43 -11.74 2.76
CA THR A 50 -6.80 -11.25 2.55
C THR A 50 -7.59 -12.05 1.51
N THR A 51 -6.92 -12.76 0.60
CA THR A 51 -7.57 -13.60 -0.41
C THR A 51 -7.84 -15.04 0.03
N LYS A 52 -7.32 -15.47 1.19
CA LYS A 52 -7.53 -16.85 1.70
C LYS A 52 -8.96 -17.11 2.19
N PRO A 53 -9.63 -16.21 2.93
CA PRO A 53 -10.97 -16.46 3.43
C PRO A 53 -11.96 -16.64 2.29
N SER A 54 -12.88 -17.61 2.42
CA SER A 54 -14.01 -17.72 1.49
C SER A 54 -14.96 -16.52 1.63
N LYS A 55 -15.88 -16.36 0.68
CA LYS A 55 -16.92 -15.30 0.73
C LYS A 55 -17.74 -15.32 2.02
N LYS A 56 -17.91 -16.49 2.65
CA LYS A 56 -18.65 -16.64 3.91
C LYS A 56 -17.83 -16.22 5.13
N GLU A 57 -16.50 -16.32 5.04
CA GLU A 57 -15.58 -16.09 6.16
C GLU A 57 -14.98 -14.68 6.15
N ILE A 58 -15.06 -13.96 5.02
CA ILE A 58 -14.40 -12.66 4.84
C ILE A 58 -14.81 -11.65 5.91
N PHE A 59 -16.09 -11.60 6.29
CA PHE A 59 -16.57 -10.72 7.36
C PHE A 59 -15.97 -11.07 8.72
N ALA A 60 -15.92 -12.36 9.08
CA ALA A 60 -15.32 -12.80 10.33
C ALA A 60 -13.81 -12.54 10.37
N PHE A 61 -13.13 -12.70 9.23
CA PHE A 61 -11.72 -12.39 9.07
C PHE A 61 -11.42 -10.90 9.30
N PHE A 62 -12.18 -10.00 8.65
CA PHE A 62 -12.01 -8.56 8.87
C PHE A 62 -12.44 -8.15 10.28
N HIS A 63 -13.49 -8.76 10.85
CA HIS A 63 -13.88 -8.51 12.24
C HIS A 63 -12.76 -8.83 13.22
N LYS A 64 -12.07 -9.96 13.05
CA LYS A 64 -10.90 -10.31 13.89
C LYS A 64 -9.79 -9.26 13.78
N ARG A 65 -9.51 -8.76 12.57
CA ARG A 65 -8.51 -7.69 12.37
C ARG A 65 -8.95 -6.38 13.00
N THR A 66 -10.23 -6.02 12.90
CA THR A 66 -10.81 -4.87 13.60
C THR A 66 -10.60 -4.95 15.10
N MET A 67 -10.84 -6.11 15.71
CA MET A 67 -10.61 -6.30 17.15
C MET A 67 -9.13 -6.26 17.53
N THR A 68 -8.23 -6.60 16.61
CA THR A 68 -6.77 -6.64 16.84
C THR A 68 -6.13 -5.26 16.72
N TYR A 69 -6.58 -4.46 15.75
CA TYR A 69 -5.93 -3.20 15.36
C TYR A 69 -6.84 -1.98 15.53
N TYR A 70 -7.88 -2.08 16.37
CA TYR A 70 -8.74 -0.94 16.71
C TYR A 70 -7.88 0.28 17.14
N PRO A 71 -8.20 1.52 16.75
CA PRO A 71 -9.45 1.99 16.13
C PRO A 71 -9.44 2.16 14.61
N PHE A 72 -8.31 1.94 13.95
CA PHE A 72 -8.18 1.92 12.49
C PHE A 72 -6.90 1.18 12.13
N PHE A 73 -6.89 0.55 10.95
CA PHE A 73 -5.73 -0.21 10.51
C PHE A 73 -5.58 -0.19 9.00
N ARG A 74 -4.39 -0.52 8.53
CA ARG A 74 -4.10 -0.65 7.11
C ARG A 74 -4.10 -2.11 6.65
N THR A 75 -4.49 -2.33 5.42
CA THR A 75 -4.17 -3.52 4.63
C THR A 75 -3.55 -3.09 3.32
N TRP A 76 -3.02 -4.04 2.59
CA TRP A 76 -2.49 -3.85 1.26
C TRP A 76 -3.28 -4.63 0.24
N ARG A 77 -3.48 -4.00 -0.90
CA ARG A 77 -4.01 -4.59 -2.12
C ARG A 77 -2.99 -4.39 -3.23
N GLY A 78 -2.08 -5.35 -3.34
CA GLY A 78 -0.88 -5.25 -4.15
C GLY A 78 -0.09 -3.98 -3.79
N PRO A 79 0.08 -3.03 -4.73
CA PRO A 79 0.84 -1.83 -4.46
C PRO A 79 0.08 -0.77 -3.65
N TYR A 80 -1.24 -0.88 -3.49
CA TYR A 80 -2.06 0.15 -2.84
C TYR A 80 -2.34 -0.21 -1.38
N ALA A 81 -2.47 0.81 -0.54
CA ALA A 81 -2.84 0.63 0.86
C ALA A 81 -4.31 0.98 1.02
N GLU A 82 -5.04 0.17 1.78
CA GLU A 82 -6.42 0.40 2.15
C GLU A 82 -6.45 0.68 3.66
N VAL A 83 -7.07 1.77 4.07
CA VAL A 83 -7.21 2.14 5.49
C VAL A 83 -8.65 1.88 5.91
N HIS A 84 -8.81 1.04 6.92
CA HIS A 84 -10.10 0.64 7.49
C HIS A 84 -10.39 1.49 8.72
N LEU A 85 -11.54 2.17 8.74
CA LEU A 85 -11.97 3.08 9.80
C LEU A 85 -13.16 2.48 10.56
N MET A 86 -13.12 2.51 11.89
CA MET A 86 -14.15 1.88 12.75
C MET A 86 -14.88 2.86 13.65
N LYS A 87 -14.39 4.09 13.68
CA LYS A 87 -14.93 5.18 14.48
C LYS A 87 -15.56 6.20 13.56
N PRO A 88 -16.79 6.65 13.81
CA PRO A 88 -17.46 7.66 12.99
C PRO A 88 -16.64 8.96 12.95
N GLU A 89 -15.97 9.33 14.04
CA GLU A 89 -15.16 10.55 14.10
C GLU A 89 -13.99 10.52 13.09
N HIS A 90 -13.41 9.34 12.82
CA HIS A 90 -12.37 9.19 11.80
C HIS A 90 -12.93 9.29 10.39
N VAL A 91 -14.16 8.80 10.18
CA VAL A 91 -14.85 8.89 8.89
C VAL A 91 -15.18 10.35 8.59
N GLU A 92 -15.65 11.11 9.57
CA GLU A 92 -15.95 12.54 9.45
C GLU A 92 -14.72 13.34 9.00
N ILE A 93 -13.57 13.12 9.64
CA ILE A 93 -12.30 13.76 9.27
C ILE A 93 -11.92 13.47 7.80
N VAL A 94 -12.08 12.23 7.34
CA VAL A 94 -11.71 11.83 5.96
C VAL A 94 -12.75 12.30 4.95
N ALA A 95 -14.03 12.30 5.31
CA ALA A 95 -15.12 12.77 4.47
C ALA A 95 -15.21 14.31 4.40
N GLY A 96 -14.56 15.02 5.34
CA GLY A 96 -14.55 16.47 5.41
C GLY A 96 -15.89 17.07 5.84
N VAL A 97 -16.67 16.32 6.62
CA VAL A 97 -17.97 16.74 7.21
C VAL A 97 -17.82 17.08 8.68
#